data_AF-A0A453L238-F1
#
_entry.id   AF-A0A453L238-F1
#
_cell.length_a   1.000
_cell.length_b   1.000
_cell.length_c   1.000
_cell.angle_alpha   90.00
_cell.angle_beta   90.00
_cell.angle_gamma   90.00
#
_symmetry.space_group_name_H-M   'P 1'
#
loop_
_entity.id
_entity.type
_entity.pdbx_description
1 polymer ?
#
loop_
_entity_poly.entity_id
_entity_poly.type
_entity_poly.pdbx_seq_one_letter_code
_entity_poly.pdbx_strand_id
1 'polypeptide(L)'
;MATDTISSSGQDMFDEMTERIDTAVMSGKIPEEIKAKHKGFHEWNQEITSKNHQPIVQILIDGKDQNAVDNDGNVLPTLVYMAREKRPQHHHNFKAGAMNALIRVSSVISNSPIIMNVDCDMYSNNNDAVRDALCFFLDEEMGHKIGFVQYPQNYNNLSKNDIYGNSLHVINEVEMGGMDSLGGPLYIGTGCFHRREILCGRKFTKDYQEDWNAGIKDKLQESIDETEEKAKSLAACTYEHGTQWGDEIGVKYGCAVEDVITGLAIHCRGWESVYNNPKKPAFMGVGPTTLAQTILQHKRWSEGNLSIFLSKYNVFLFGHGKTKLRHQMGYHIYGLWAPNSLATLYYVIIPSLALLKGT
;
A
#
# COMPACT_ATOMS: atom_id res chain seq x y z
N MET A 1 24.25 -18.33 -6.25
CA MET A 1 24.47 -16.89 -6.04
C MET A 1 25.10 -16.34 -7.31
N ALA A 2 24.28 -15.91 -8.26
CA ALA A 2 24.75 -15.01 -9.30
C ALA A 2 24.63 -13.61 -8.72
N THR A 3 25.73 -13.05 -8.25
CA THR A 3 25.86 -11.60 -8.17
C THR A 3 25.99 -11.15 -9.61
N ASP A 4 24.91 -10.64 -10.19
CA ASP A 4 24.98 -9.94 -11.46
C ASP A 4 25.80 -8.67 -11.21
N THR A 5 27.10 -8.78 -11.46
CA THR A 5 27.99 -7.63 -11.54
C THR A 5 27.47 -6.79 -12.70
N ILE A 6 26.88 -5.64 -12.40
CA ILE A 6 26.54 -4.64 -13.42
C ILE A 6 27.81 -4.42 -14.25
N SER A 7 27.71 -4.57 -15.58
CA SER A 7 28.85 -4.32 -16.48
C SER A 7 29.32 -2.87 -16.28
N SER A 8 30.60 -2.56 -16.56
CA SER A 8 31.10 -1.19 -16.41
C SER A 8 30.23 -0.16 -17.16
N SER A 9 29.75 -0.54 -18.35
CA SER A 9 28.80 0.26 -19.13
C SER A 9 27.44 0.44 -18.45
N GLY A 10 26.94 -0.55 -17.73
CA GLY A 10 25.69 -0.44 -16.96
C GLY A 10 25.84 0.51 -15.77
N GLN A 11 27.00 0.49 -15.12
CA GLN A 11 27.30 1.41 -14.01
C GLN A 11 27.41 2.85 -14.52
N ASP A 12 28.10 3.08 -15.64
CA ASP A 12 28.25 4.40 -16.24
C ASP A 12 26.87 5.01 -16.60
N MET A 13 25.96 4.23 -17.20
CA MET A 13 24.60 4.68 -17.51
C MET A 13 23.78 5.00 -16.25
N PHE A 14 23.95 4.23 -15.18
CA PHE A 14 23.26 4.47 -13.91
C PHE A 14 23.76 5.75 -13.24
N ASP A 15 25.07 6.00 -13.27
CA ASP A 15 25.67 7.19 -12.70
C ASP A 15 25.23 8.45 -13.47
N GLU A 16 25.19 8.39 -14.81
CA GLU A 16 24.66 9.48 -15.65
C GLU A 16 23.18 9.78 -15.33
N MET A 17 22.36 8.73 -15.21
CA MET A 17 20.95 8.89 -14.83
C MET A 17 20.81 9.57 -13.46
N THR A 18 21.64 9.17 -12.49
CA THR A 18 21.64 9.73 -11.13
C THR A 18 22.01 11.21 -11.16
N GLU A 19 23.09 11.58 -11.85
CA GLU A 19 23.52 12.98 -12.00
C GLU A 19 22.42 13.84 -12.64
N ARG A 20 21.72 13.31 -13.66
CA ARG A 20 20.61 14.02 -14.31
C ARG A 20 19.44 14.26 -13.36
N ILE A 21 19.08 13.26 -12.56
CA ILE A 21 18.01 13.38 -11.55
C ILE A 21 18.42 14.40 -10.49
N ASP A 22 19.63 14.29 -9.94
CA ASP A 22 20.13 15.20 -8.91
C ASP A 22 20.20 16.64 -9.42
N THR A 23 20.65 16.85 -10.65
CA THR A 23 20.66 18.17 -11.29
C THR A 23 19.26 18.76 -11.40
N ALA A 24 18.26 17.95 -11.78
CA ALA A 24 16.88 18.40 -11.85
C ALA A 24 16.30 18.74 -10.46
N VAL A 25 16.59 17.92 -9.45
CA VAL A 25 16.16 18.14 -8.06
C VAL A 25 16.80 19.41 -7.48
N MET A 26 18.11 19.58 -7.65
CA MET A 26 18.86 20.73 -7.13
C MET A 26 18.49 22.04 -7.81
N SER A 27 18.26 22.00 -9.13
CA SER A 27 17.86 23.19 -9.88
C SER A 27 16.37 23.54 -9.76
N GLY A 28 15.54 22.57 -9.33
CA GLY A 28 14.08 22.68 -9.34
C GLY A 28 13.49 22.86 -10.74
N LYS A 29 14.25 22.52 -11.79
CA LYS A 29 13.89 22.74 -13.20
C LYS A 29 14.22 21.50 -14.02
N ILE A 30 13.38 21.27 -15.03
CA ILE A 30 13.61 20.24 -16.04
C ILE A 30 14.14 20.92 -17.31
N PRO A 31 15.20 20.40 -17.96
CA PRO A 31 15.69 20.94 -19.23
C PRO A 31 14.60 21.02 -20.29
N GLU A 32 14.57 22.10 -21.07
CA GLU A 32 13.54 22.33 -22.09
C GLU A 32 13.51 21.22 -23.16
N GLU A 33 14.66 20.62 -23.47
CA GLU A 33 14.74 19.47 -24.38
C GLU A 33 13.94 18.26 -23.85
N ILE A 34 14.00 18.01 -22.53
CA ILE A 34 13.26 16.90 -21.91
C ILE A 34 11.78 17.25 -21.82
N LYS A 35 11.43 18.50 -21.49
CA LYS A 35 10.03 18.95 -21.48
C LYS A 35 9.37 18.77 -22.85
N ALA A 36 10.07 19.12 -23.92
CA ALA A 36 9.57 18.98 -25.29
C ALA A 36 9.28 17.53 -25.68
N LYS A 37 9.96 16.55 -25.08
CA LYS A 37 9.78 15.11 -25.36
C LYS A 37 8.59 14.48 -24.64
N HIS A 38 8.08 15.08 -23.56
CA HIS A 38 7.01 14.49 -22.75
C HIS A 38 5.84 15.46 -22.57
N LYS A 39 4.69 15.14 -23.19
CA LYS A 39 3.47 15.98 -23.15
C LYS A 39 3.02 16.29 -21.71
N GLY A 40 3.17 15.35 -20.78
CA GLY A 40 2.79 15.49 -19.38
C GLY A 40 3.45 16.67 -18.63
N PHE A 41 4.67 17.10 -19.00
CA PHE A 41 5.30 18.25 -18.35
C PHE A 41 4.59 19.58 -18.68
N HIS A 42 3.93 19.68 -19.82
CA HIS A 42 3.19 20.87 -20.21
C HIS A 42 1.89 21.04 -19.40
N GLU A 43 1.39 19.95 -18.79
CA GLU A 43 0.25 20.01 -17.87
C GLU A 43 0.61 20.68 -16.52
N TRP A 44 1.89 20.77 -16.18
CA TRP A 44 2.39 21.46 -14.99
C TRP A 44 2.93 22.85 -15.34
N ASN A 45 2.04 23.85 -15.40
CA ASN A 45 2.39 25.24 -15.70
C ASN A 45 2.49 26.13 -14.44
N GLN A 46 2.88 27.40 -14.60
CA GLN A 46 3.11 28.33 -13.49
C GLN A 46 1.83 28.69 -12.69
N GLU A 47 0.65 28.49 -13.25
CA GLU A 47 -0.63 28.80 -12.59
C GLU A 47 -1.12 27.66 -11.68
N ILE A 48 -0.51 26.48 -11.82
CA ILE A 48 -0.90 25.25 -11.15
C ILE A 48 -0.05 25.05 -9.90
N THR A 49 -0.67 24.55 -8.82
CA THR A 49 0.03 24.25 -7.56
C THR A 49 -0.23 22.82 -7.10
N SER A 50 0.59 22.30 -6.19
CA SER A 50 0.39 20.97 -5.59
C SER A 50 -0.93 20.80 -4.81
N LYS A 51 -1.67 21.88 -4.58
CA LYS A 51 -2.98 21.93 -3.90
C LYS A 51 -4.14 22.34 -4.82
N ASN A 52 -3.85 22.84 -6.02
CA ASN A 52 -4.85 23.27 -6.98
C ASN A 52 -4.38 22.93 -8.40
N HIS A 53 -4.82 21.79 -8.91
CA HIS A 53 -4.46 21.28 -10.23
C HIS A 53 -5.53 20.31 -10.74
N GLN A 54 -5.70 20.27 -12.05
CA GLN A 54 -6.53 19.29 -12.77
C GLN A 54 -5.95 17.87 -12.63
N PRO A 55 -6.72 16.80 -12.93
CA PRO A 55 -6.16 15.47 -12.97
C PRO A 55 -5.21 15.33 -14.17
N ILE A 56 -4.05 14.71 -13.93
CA ILE A 56 -3.03 14.44 -14.94
C ILE A 56 -2.84 12.93 -14.97
N VAL A 57 -3.01 12.32 -16.14
CA VAL A 57 -2.77 10.89 -16.37
C VAL A 57 -1.99 10.76 -17.68
N GLN A 58 -0.89 10.04 -17.63
CA GLN A 58 0.04 9.89 -18.75
C GLN A 58 0.51 8.43 -18.84
N ILE A 59 0.25 7.76 -19.96
CA ILE A 59 0.79 6.44 -20.26
C ILE A 59 2.20 6.64 -20.82
N LEU A 60 3.21 6.40 -19.99
CA LEU A 60 4.63 6.64 -20.29
C LEU A 60 5.23 5.52 -21.12
N ILE A 61 4.82 4.29 -20.83
CA ILE A 61 5.16 3.09 -21.60
C ILE A 61 3.83 2.39 -21.86
N ASP A 62 3.48 2.17 -23.12
CA ASP A 62 2.34 1.34 -23.47
C ASP A 62 2.79 -0.08 -23.76
N GLY A 63 2.63 -1.00 -22.81
CA GLY A 63 2.93 -2.41 -23.00
C GLY A 63 2.04 -3.13 -24.02
N LYS A 64 1.02 -2.46 -24.61
CA LYS A 64 0.29 -2.97 -25.77
C LYS A 64 0.98 -2.60 -27.10
N ASP A 65 1.86 -1.60 -27.10
CA ASP A 65 2.65 -1.21 -28.26
C ASP A 65 3.78 -2.22 -28.48
N GLN A 66 3.78 -2.87 -29.64
CA GLN A 66 4.81 -3.84 -30.02
C GLN A 66 6.19 -3.21 -30.20
N ASN A 67 6.26 -1.88 -30.31
CA ASN A 67 7.53 -1.14 -30.39
C ASN A 67 8.06 -0.72 -29.01
N ALA A 68 7.26 -0.85 -27.95
CA ALA A 68 7.69 -0.56 -26.57
C ALA A 68 8.48 -1.74 -26.00
N VAL A 69 9.68 -1.96 -26.55
CA VAL A 69 10.56 -3.08 -26.22
C VAL A 69 11.88 -2.61 -25.61
N ASP A 70 12.52 -3.50 -24.86
CA ASP A 70 13.91 -3.32 -24.42
C ASP A 70 14.91 -3.55 -25.57
N ASN A 71 16.21 -3.43 -25.27
CA ASN A 71 17.28 -3.61 -26.26
C ASN A 71 17.34 -5.04 -26.84
N ASP A 72 16.76 -6.02 -26.14
CA ASP A 72 16.71 -7.43 -26.55
C ASP A 72 15.40 -7.75 -27.30
N GLY A 73 14.51 -6.77 -27.47
CA GLY A 73 13.23 -6.92 -28.13
C GLY A 73 12.09 -7.45 -27.25
N ASN A 74 12.28 -7.52 -25.92
CA ASN A 74 11.23 -7.93 -25.00
C ASN A 74 10.30 -6.76 -24.67
N VAL A 75 9.00 -7.01 -24.67
CA VAL A 75 7.97 -5.99 -24.37
C VAL A 75 8.10 -5.50 -22.93
N LEU A 76 8.09 -4.18 -22.76
CA LEU A 76 8.13 -3.52 -21.45
C LEU A 76 6.71 -3.45 -20.83
N PRO A 77 6.60 -3.53 -19.49
CA PRO A 77 5.32 -3.39 -18.82
C PRO A 77 4.75 -1.97 -18.96
N THR A 78 3.42 -1.87 -19.04
CA THR A 78 2.74 -0.57 -19.08
C THR A 78 3.09 0.25 -17.83
N LEU A 79 3.59 1.47 -18.03
CA LEU A 79 3.92 2.41 -16.98
C LEU A 79 3.02 3.65 -17.09
N VAL A 80 2.32 3.97 -16.02
CA VAL A 80 1.37 5.09 -15.98
C VAL A 80 1.75 6.05 -14.87
N TYR A 81 1.92 7.32 -15.22
CA TYR A 81 1.99 8.40 -14.26
C TYR A 81 0.61 8.99 -14.01
N MET A 82 0.29 9.27 -12.74
CA MET A 82 -0.98 9.85 -12.34
C MET A 82 -0.79 10.87 -11.22
N ALA A 83 -1.41 12.04 -11.39
CA ALA A 83 -1.69 12.99 -10.33
C ALA A 83 -3.20 13.27 -10.31
N ARG A 84 -3.89 12.82 -9.26
CA ARG A 84 -5.33 13.08 -9.09
C ARG A 84 -5.63 14.55 -8.92
N GLU A 85 -6.82 14.98 -9.33
CA GLU A 85 -7.24 16.37 -9.16
C GLU A 85 -7.20 16.79 -7.68
N LYS A 86 -6.74 18.02 -7.44
CA LYS A 86 -6.82 18.65 -6.13
C LYS A 86 -7.38 20.05 -6.27
N ARG A 87 -8.31 20.39 -5.38
CA ARG A 87 -8.88 21.72 -5.24
C ARG A 87 -8.87 22.12 -3.76
N PRO A 88 -8.57 23.38 -3.41
CA PRO A 88 -8.50 23.82 -2.01
C PRO A 88 -9.78 23.56 -1.20
N GLN A 89 -10.94 23.50 -1.86
CA GLN A 89 -12.25 23.31 -1.25
C GLN A 89 -12.56 21.84 -0.93
N HIS A 90 -11.77 20.88 -1.44
CA HIS A 90 -12.05 19.46 -1.33
C HIS A 90 -11.00 18.75 -0.48
N HIS A 91 -11.47 18.07 0.57
CA HIS A 91 -10.59 17.24 1.39
C HIS A 91 -10.14 16.01 0.60
N HIS A 92 -8.83 15.78 0.53
CA HIS A 92 -8.26 14.77 -0.37
C HIS A 92 -7.95 13.43 0.32
N ASN A 93 -8.16 13.26 1.62
CA ASN A 93 -7.98 11.98 2.32
C ASN A 93 -6.59 11.34 2.17
N PHE A 94 -5.53 12.16 2.09
CA PHE A 94 -4.11 11.73 2.09
C PHE A 94 -3.80 10.51 1.20
N LYS A 95 -3.22 9.44 1.77
CA LYS A 95 -2.81 8.20 1.09
C LYS A 95 -4.03 7.40 0.64
N ALA A 96 -5.02 7.19 1.51
CA ALA A 96 -6.26 6.49 1.17
C ALA A 96 -6.93 7.04 -0.10
N GLY A 97 -7.07 8.37 -0.21
CA GLY A 97 -7.66 9.00 -1.38
C GLY A 97 -6.82 8.87 -2.65
N ALA A 98 -5.49 8.76 -2.53
CA ALA A 98 -4.62 8.49 -3.67
C ALA A 98 -4.77 7.04 -4.15
N MET A 99 -4.78 6.08 -3.21
CA MET A 99 -4.99 4.66 -3.51
C MET A 99 -6.37 4.41 -4.15
N ASN A 100 -7.42 5.06 -3.65
CA ASN A 100 -8.76 4.93 -4.23
C ASN A 100 -8.84 5.48 -5.66
N ALA A 101 -8.20 6.62 -5.94
CA ALA A 101 -8.10 7.14 -7.29
C ALA A 101 -7.33 6.18 -8.23
N LEU A 102 -6.24 5.56 -7.76
CA LEU A 102 -5.48 4.54 -8.50
C LEU A 102 -6.31 3.28 -8.80
N ILE A 103 -7.12 2.80 -7.84
CA ILE A 103 -8.00 1.65 -8.06
C ILE A 103 -8.99 1.95 -9.20
N ARG A 104 -9.58 3.15 -9.21
CA ARG A 104 -10.49 3.58 -10.28
C ARG A 104 -9.78 3.74 -11.62
N VAL A 105 -8.69 4.51 -11.66
CA VAL A 105 -7.94 4.76 -12.90
C VAL A 105 -7.42 3.46 -13.53
N SER A 106 -6.89 2.55 -12.72
CA SER A 106 -6.41 1.26 -13.24
C SER A 106 -7.52 0.39 -13.85
N SER A 107 -8.80 0.61 -13.51
CA SER A 107 -9.93 -0.16 -14.06
C SER A 107 -10.19 0.10 -15.54
N VAL A 108 -9.79 1.26 -16.08
CA VAL A 108 -9.92 1.57 -17.52
C VAL A 108 -8.62 1.38 -18.30
N ILE A 109 -7.51 1.09 -17.61
CA ILE A 109 -6.20 0.90 -18.24
C ILE A 109 -5.88 -0.58 -18.41
N SER A 110 -5.78 -1.31 -17.29
CA SER A 110 -5.42 -2.73 -17.27
C SER A 110 -6.51 -3.63 -16.70
N ASN A 111 -7.37 -3.07 -15.84
CA ASN A 111 -8.41 -3.79 -15.10
C ASN A 111 -7.92 -5.10 -14.46
N SER A 112 -6.66 -5.11 -13.99
CA SER A 112 -6.03 -6.32 -13.42
C SER A 112 -6.82 -6.84 -12.20
N PRO A 113 -7.09 -8.16 -12.09
CA PRO A 113 -7.81 -8.75 -10.98
C PRO A 113 -7.05 -8.67 -9.65
N ILE A 114 -5.71 -8.54 -9.71
CA ILE A 114 -4.85 -8.39 -8.54
C ILE A 114 -4.20 -7.01 -8.55
N ILE A 115 -4.17 -6.37 -7.39
CA ILE A 115 -3.53 -5.08 -7.13
C ILE A 115 -2.49 -5.25 -6.03
N MET A 116 -1.24 -4.93 -6.34
CA MET A 116 -0.18 -4.84 -5.33
C MET A 116 0.05 -3.38 -4.97
N ASN A 117 0.15 -3.08 -3.67
CA ASN A 117 0.58 -1.76 -3.22
C ASN A 117 1.96 -1.83 -2.53
N VAL A 118 2.77 -0.80 -2.77
CA VAL A 118 4.08 -0.63 -2.16
C VAL A 118 4.30 0.85 -1.87
N ASP A 119 4.89 1.16 -0.72
CA ASP A 119 5.24 2.53 -0.33
C ASP A 119 6.54 3.00 -1.00
N CYS A 120 6.76 4.31 -1.08
CA CYS A 120 7.90 4.89 -1.80
C CYS A 120 9.26 4.66 -1.13
N ASP A 121 9.26 4.32 0.15
CA ASP A 121 10.44 3.91 0.92
C ASP A 121 10.67 2.40 0.88
N MET A 122 9.86 1.65 0.12
CA MET A 122 9.91 0.20 -0.02
C MET A 122 10.12 -0.19 -1.49
N TYR A 123 10.86 -1.28 -1.72
CA TYR A 123 11.12 -1.83 -3.04
C TYR A 123 11.01 -3.36 -3.03
N SER A 124 10.76 -3.94 -4.21
CA SER A 124 10.78 -5.39 -4.39
C SER A 124 12.22 -5.90 -4.31
N ASN A 125 12.47 -6.79 -3.35
CA ASN A 125 13.78 -7.41 -3.12
C ASN A 125 13.81 -8.87 -3.61
N ASN A 126 12.65 -9.47 -3.84
CA ASN A 126 12.53 -10.82 -4.39
C ASN A 126 11.69 -10.82 -5.67
N ASN A 127 12.27 -11.28 -6.78
CA ASN A 127 11.58 -11.41 -8.06
C ASN A 127 10.47 -12.47 -8.05
N ASP A 128 10.52 -13.41 -7.10
CA ASP A 128 9.50 -14.44 -6.93
C ASP A 128 8.25 -13.94 -6.19
N ALA A 129 8.25 -12.73 -5.61
CA ALA A 129 7.17 -12.24 -4.74
C ALA A 129 5.78 -12.28 -5.42
N VAL A 130 5.70 -11.89 -6.69
CA VAL A 130 4.45 -11.93 -7.46
C VAL A 130 3.99 -13.37 -7.66
N ARG A 131 4.91 -14.27 -8.03
CA ARG A 131 4.61 -15.69 -8.23
C ARG A 131 4.12 -16.34 -6.95
N ASP A 132 4.80 -16.09 -5.84
CA ASP A 132 4.47 -16.62 -4.53
C ASP A 132 3.07 -16.15 -4.08
N ALA A 133 2.75 -14.87 -4.26
CA ALA A 133 1.42 -14.34 -3.95
C ALA A 133 0.33 -15.02 -4.80
N LEU A 134 0.59 -15.22 -6.09
CA LEU A 134 -0.35 -15.87 -7.01
C LEU A 134 -0.62 -17.33 -6.63
N CYS A 135 0.35 -18.06 -6.08
CA CYS A 135 0.13 -19.43 -5.60
C CYS A 135 -1.02 -19.50 -4.58
N PHE A 136 -1.16 -18.52 -3.69
CA PHE A 136 -2.25 -18.49 -2.72
C PHE A 136 -3.60 -18.15 -3.35
N PHE A 137 -3.63 -17.24 -4.33
CA PHE A 137 -4.89 -16.86 -4.97
C PHE A 137 -5.41 -17.92 -5.96
N LEU A 138 -4.49 -18.66 -6.59
CA LEU A 138 -4.78 -19.68 -7.59
C LEU A 138 -4.94 -21.09 -6.99
N ASP A 139 -4.78 -21.25 -5.68
CA ASP A 139 -5.05 -22.50 -4.98
C ASP A 139 -6.51 -22.94 -5.20
N GLU A 140 -6.70 -24.18 -5.68
CA GLU A 140 -8.01 -24.68 -6.10
C GLU A 140 -8.98 -24.87 -4.93
N GLU A 141 -8.47 -25.15 -3.72
CA GLU A 141 -9.29 -25.48 -2.57
C GLU A 141 -9.64 -24.24 -1.73
N MET A 142 -8.65 -23.39 -1.47
CA MET A 142 -8.74 -22.29 -0.52
C MET A 142 -8.57 -20.92 -1.16
N GLY A 143 -7.99 -20.83 -2.36
CA GLY A 143 -7.64 -19.56 -3.00
C GLY A 143 -8.83 -18.63 -3.17
N HIS A 144 -10.01 -19.16 -3.49
CA HIS A 144 -11.26 -18.39 -3.62
C HIS A 144 -11.68 -17.64 -2.34
N LYS A 145 -11.19 -18.02 -1.16
CA LYS A 145 -11.47 -17.33 0.13
C LYS A 145 -10.48 -16.22 0.44
N ILE A 146 -9.30 -16.24 -0.19
CA ILE A 146 -8.21 -15.31 0.10
C ILE A 146 -8.50 -13.98 -0.58
N GLY A 147 -8.75 -12.95 0.21
CA GLY A 147 -8.91 -11.58 -0.27
C GLY A 147 -7.57 -10.88 -0.52
N PHE A 148 -6.59 -11.08 0.36
CA PHE A 148 -5.26 -10.49 0.22
C PHE A 148 -4.12 -11.33 0.80
N VAL A 149 -2.90 -11.11 0.31
CA VAL A 149 -1.66 -11.72 0.80
C VAL A 149 -0.72 -10.62 1.29
N GLN A 150 -0.40 -10.63 2.57
CA GLN A 150 0.46 -9.67 3.24
C GLN A 150 1.87 -10.21 3.41
N TYR A 151 2.86 -9.41 3.02
CA TYR A 151 4.28 -9.69 3.31
C TYR A 151 4.79 -8.83 4.47
N PRO A 152 5.82 -9.28 5.21
CA PRO A 152 6.45 -8.48 6.24
C PRO A 152 7.09 -7.19 5.69
N GLN A 153 7.02 -6.12 6.48
CA GLN A 153 7.78 -4.90 6.25
C GLN A 153 9.19 -5.07 6.84
N ASN A 154 10.21 -5.13 5.99
CA ASN A 154 11.61 -5.30 6.38
C ASN A 154 12.44 -4.09 5.97
N TYR A 155 13.53 -3.82 6.72
CA TYR A 155 14.38 -2.65 6.51
C TYR A 155 15.84 -3.04 6.32
N ASN A 156 16.54 -2.39 5.38
CA ASN A 156 17.95 -2.67 5.06
C ASN A 156 18.94 -1.86 5.90
N ASN A 157 18.49 -0.77 6.52
CA ASN A 157 19.32 0.22 7.22
C ASN A 157 19.27 0.07 8.75
N LEU A 158 18.92 -1.12 9.24
CA LEU A 158 18.88 -1.40 10.67
C LEU A 158 20.29 -1.46 11.25
N SER A 159 20.48 -0.81 12.41
CA SER A 159 21.72 -0.95 13.16
C SER A 159 21.88 -2.38 13.68
N LYS A 160 23.12 -2.86 13.80
CA LYS A 160 23.43 -4.21 14.31
C LYS A 160 22.74 -4.52 15.66
N ASN A 161 22.57 -3.50 16.50
CA ASN A 161 22.01 -3.64 17.84
C ASN A 161 20.51 -3.33 17.90
N ASP A 162 19.90 -2.90 16.79
CA ASP A 162 18.49 -2.46 16.70
C ASP A 162 18.00 -1.65 17.92
N ILE A 163 18.76 -0.63 18.32
CA ILE A 163 18.52 0.10 19.58
C ILE A 163 17.16 0.82 19.64
N TYR A 164 16.49 0.98 18.50
CA TYR A 164 15.16 1.59 18.40
C TYR A 164 14.03 0.56 18.23
N GLY A 165 14.35 -0.73 18.09
CA GLY A 165 13.35 -1.79 17.88
C GLY A 165 12.63 -1.71 16.54
N ASN A 166 13.27 -1.15 15.51
CA ASN A 166 12.64 -0.91 14.20
C ASN A 166 12.55 -2.19 13.36
N SER A 167 13.17 -3.31 13.77
CA SER A 167 13.06 -4.59 13.06
C SER A 167 11.66 -5.18 13.04
N LEU A 168 10.78 -4.77 13.97
CA LEU A 168 9.43 -5.31 14.16
C LEU A 168 9.41 -6.85 14.26
N HIS A 169 10.49 -7.43 14.80
CA HIS A 169 10.72 -8.88 14.77
C HIS A 169 9.58 -9.68 15.40
N VAL A 170 9.03 -9.24 16.54
CA VAL A 170 7.89 -9.91 17.20
C VAL A 170 6.63 -9.90 16.32
N ILE A 171 6.36 -8.76 15.67
CA ILE A 171 5.20 -8.62 14.79
C ILE A 171 5.33 -9.59 13.60
N ASN A 172 6.50 -9.59 12.97
CA ASN A 172 6.76 -10.37 11.76
C ASN A 172 6.86 -11.88 12.03
N GLU A 173 7.60 -12.30 13.06
CA GLU A 173 7.86 -13.73 13.30
C GLU A 173 6.80 -14.42 14.16
N VAL A 174 6.03 -13.68 14.96
CA VAL A 174 5.11 -14.26 15.94
C VAL A 174 3.68 -13.82 15.72
N GLU A 175 3.39 -12.52 15.76
CA GLU A 175 2.01 -12.03 15.78
C GLU A 175 1.27 -12.31 14.47
N MET A 176 1.87 -11.91 13.34
CA MET A 176 1.24 -12.07 12.02
C MET A 176 1.10 -13.54 11.62
N GLY A 177 2.13 -14.36 11.86
CA GLY A 177 2.06 -15.81 11.65
C GLY A 177 1.02 -16.49 12.55
N GLY A 178 0.87 -16.04 13.80
CA GLY A 178 -0.15 -16.54 14.71
C GLY A 178 -1.58 -16.26 14.21
N MET A 179 -1.81 -15.07 13.66
CA MET A 179 -3.11 -14.67 13.10
C MET A 179 -3.49 -15.42 11.83
N ASP A 180 -2.52 -15.91 11.06
CA ASP A 180 -2.73 -16.64 9.80
C ASP A 180 -3.67 -17.85 10.00
N SER A 181 -3.53 -18.57 11.12
CA SER A 181 -4.39 -19.69 11.51
C SER A 181 -5.83 -19.31 11.90
N LEU A 182 -6.12 -18.01 12.07
CA LEU A 182 -7.37 -17.49 12.62
C LEU A 182 -8.25 -16.78 11.59
N GLY A 183 -7.79 -16.68 10.34
CA GLY A 183 -8.44 -15.94 9.25
C GLY A 183 -7.52 -14.96 8.53
N GLY A 184 -6.25 -14.85 8.95
CA GLY A 184 -5.22 -14.10 8.26
C GLY A 184 -4.69 -12.88 9.04
N PRO A 185 -3.54 -12.32 8.61
CA PRO A 185 -2.96 -11.12 9.20
C PRO A 185 -3.75 -9.85 8.83
N LEU A 186 -3.44 -8.75 9.52
CA LEU A 186 -3.93 -7.42 9.17
C LEU A 186 -3.29 -6.93 7.87
N TYR A 187 -3.95 -5.99 7.19
CA TYR A 187 -3.32 -5.19 6.15
C TYR A 187 -2.50 -4.06 6.81
N ILE A 188 -1.20 -4.00 6.51
CA ILE A 188 -0.24 -3.06 7.13
C ILE A 188 0.34 -2.02 6.15
N GLY A 189 -0.39 -1.71 5.09
CA GLY A 189 -0.16 -0.50 4.29
C GLY A 189 0.87 -0.61 3.15
N THR A 190 1.67 -1.67 3.08
CA THR A 190 2.68 -1.91 2.03
C THR A 190 2.93 -3.40 1.80
N GLY A 191 3.49 -3.77 0.66
CA GLY A 191 3.88 -5.15 0.34
C GLY A 191 2.70 -6.12 0.37
N CYS A 192 1.52 -5.67 -0.06
CA CYS A 192 0.29 -6.44 0.02
C CYS A 192 -0.37 -6.58 -1.35
N PHE A 193 -0.76 -7.81 -1.68
CA PHE A 193 -1.49 -8.13 -2.89
C PHE A 193 -2.96 -8.31 -2.54
N HIS A 194 -3.85 -7.60 -3.22
CA HIS A 194 -5.29 -7.65 -2.99
C HIS A 194 -6.01 -8.11 -4.25
N ARG A 195 -7.11 -8.86 -4.10
CA ARG A 195 -8.11 -8.94 -5.18
C ARG A 195 -8.70 -7.55 -5.40
N ARG A 196 -8.89 -7.16 -6.66
CA ARG A 196 -9.53 -5.88 -7.01
C ARG A 196 -10.94 -5.82 -6.43
N GLU A 197 -11.70 -6.90 -6.56
CA GLU A 197 -13.11 -6.93 -6.16
C GLU A 197 -13.32 -6.67 -4.67
N ILE A 198 -12.41 -7.14 -3.80
CA ILE A 198 -12.51 -6.89 -2.36
C ILE A 198 -12.34 -5.39 -2.04
N LEU A 199 -11.44 -4.71 -2.76
CA LEU A 199 -11.27 -3.26 -2.69
C LEU A 199 -12.47 -2.56 -3.32
N CYS A 200 -13.14 -3.17 -4.30
CA CYS A 200 -14.40 -2.68 -4.85
C CYS A 200 -15.64 -3.02 -4.00
N GLY A 201 -15.47 -3.51 -2.76
CA GLY A 201 -16.57 -3.73 -1.82
C GLY A 201 -17.24 -5.10 -1.88
N ARG A 202 -16.70 -6.05 -2.65
CA ARG A 202 -17.25 -7.40 -2.78
C ARG A 202 -17.35 -8.09 -1.42
N LYS A 203 -18.53 -8.65 -1.14
CA LYS A 203 -18.75 -9.55 0.01
C LYS A 203 -18.47 -10.98 -0.41
N PHE A 204 -17.84 -11.74 0.49
CA PHE A 204 -17.59 -13.15 0.24
C PHE A 204 -18.89 -13.95 0.26
N THR A 205 -19.03 -14.87 -0.70
CA THR A 205 -20.12 -15.84 -0.77
C THR A 205 -19.53 -17.21 -1.06
N LYS A 206 -20.19 -18.30 -0.61
CA LYS A 206 -19.65 -19.66 -0.76
C LYS A 206 -19.58 -20.15 -2.21
N ASP A 207 -20.39 -19.57 -3.07
CA ASP A 207 -20.45 -19.80 -4.51
C ASP A 207 -19.53 -18.85 -5.29
N TYR A 208 -18.68 -18.08 -4.59
CA TYR A 208 -17.74 -17.17 -5.24
C TYR A 208 -16.79 -17.93 -6.18
N GLN A 209 -16.68 -17.40 -7.39
CA GLN A 209 -15.78 -17.85 -8.44
C GLN A 209 -15.08 -16.60 -8.97
N GLU A 210 -13.75 -16.64 -9.05
CA GLU A 210 -12.97 -15.52 -9.56
C GLU A 210 -13.03 -15.48 -11.09
N ASP A 211 -13.22 -14.28 -11.65
CA ASP A 211 -13.12 -14.05 -13.09
C ASP A 211 -11.73 -13.51 -13.43
N TRP A 212 -10.76 -14.43 -13.52
CA TRP A 212 -9.38 -14.12 -13.90
C TRP A 212 -9.27 -13.41 -15.26
N ASN A 213 -10.29 -13.53 -16.12
CA ASN A 213 -10.33 -12.94 -17.44
C ASN A 213 -11.01 -11.57 -17.49
N ALA A 214 -11.52 -11.05 -16.37
CA ALA A 214 -12.21 -9.76 -16.32
C ALA A 214 -11.37 -8.60 -16.90
N GLY A 215 -10.04 -8.64 -16.72
CA GLY A 215 -9.12 -7.63 -17.29
C GLY A 215 -8.84 -7.76 -18.79
N ILE A 216 -9.23 -8.89 -19.39
CA ILE A 216 -8.99 -9.21 -20.81
C ILE A 216 -10.23 -8.92 -21.66
N LYS A 217 -11.42 -8.95 -21.05
CA LYS A 217 -12.71 -9.07 -21.76
C LYS A 217 -13.20 -7.85 -22.55
N ASP A 218 -12.63 -6.66 -22.38
CA ASP A 218 -13.05 -5.46 -23.13
C ASP A 218 -11.86 -4.61 -23.58
N LYS A 219 -11.04 -5.13 -24.49
CA LYS A 219 -10.10 -4.29 -25.25
C LYS A 219 -10.68 -3.99 -26.62
N LEU A 220 -11.63 -3.06 -26.69
CA LEU A 220 -11.71 -2.24 -27.91
C LEU A 220 -10.35 -1.56 -28.10
N GLN A 221 -9.91 -1.44 -29.35
CA GLN A 221 -8.65 -0.79 -29.73
C GLN A 221 -8.79 0.74 -29.53
N GLU A 222 -8.98 1.18 -28.28
CA GLU A 222 -9.04 2.58 -27.91
C GLU A 222 -7.66 3.20 -28.01
N SER A 223 -7.60 4.44 -28.49
CA SER A 223 -6.35 5.18 -28.53
C SER A 223 -5.84 5.49 -27.10
N ILE A 224 -4.54 5.75 -26.98
CA ILE A 224 -3.92 6.17 -25.72
C ILE A 224 -4.61 7.44 -25.20
N ASP A 225 -4.88 8.41 -26.07
CA ASP A 225 -5.50 9.68 -25.69
C ASP A 225 -6.93 9.48 -25.16
N GLU A 226 -7.74 8.62 -25.78
CA GLU A 226 -9.08 8.28 -25.26
C GLU A 226 -9.00 7.58 -23.89
N THR A 227 -8.03 6.68 -23.72
CA THR A 227 -7.81 5.98 -22.45
C THR A 227 -7.38 6.95 -21.35
N GLU A 228 -6.48 7.88 -21.65
CA GLU A 228 -6.01 8.91 -20.73
C GLU A 228 -7.16 9.86 -20.32
N GLU A 229 -8.00 10.30 -21.26
CA GLU A 229 -9.13 11.17 -20.94
C GLU A 229 -10.20 10.46 -20.08
N LYS A 230 -10.50 9.19 -20.37
CA LYS A 230 -11.34 8.37 -19.49
C LYS A 230 -10.74 8.25 -18.10
N ALA A 231 -9.45 7.96 -17.99
CA ALA A 231 -8.75 7.85 -16.72
C ALA A 231 -8.75 9.18 -15.93
N LYS A 232 -8.54 10.33 -16.59
CA LYS A 232 -8.61 11.65 -15.96
C LYS A 232 -9.98 11.90 -15.32
N SER A 233 -11.07 11.50 -15.97
CA SER A 233 -12.42 11.63 -15.39
C SER A 233 -12.60 10.86 -14.08
N LEU A 234 -11.95 9.70 -13.93
CA LEU A 234 -11.98 8.88 -12.72
C LEU A 234 -11.09 9.42 -11.58
N ALA A 235 -10.15 10.30 -11.94
CA ALA A 235 -9.20 10.95 -11.04
C ALA A 235 -9.70 12.30 -10.50
N ALA A 236 -10.90 12.73 -10.89
CA ALA A 236 -11.50 13.99 -10.46
C ALA A 236 -11.76 14.04 -8.95
N CYS A 237 -11.63 15.22 -8.35
CA CYS A 237 -11.82 15.38 -6.90
C CYS A 237 -13.30 15.29 -6.51
N THR A 238 -14.20 15.49 -7.47
CA THR A 238 -15.64 15.39 -7.26
C THR A 238 -16.19 13.98 -7.42
N TYR A 239 -15.44 13.05 -8.00
CA TYR A 239 -15.91 11.69 -8.35
C TYR A 239 -16.56 10.96 -7.17
N GLU A 240 -16.03 11.16 -5.96
CA GLU A 240 -16.44 10.41 -4.78
C GLU A 240 -17.70 10.99 -4.08
N HIS A 241 -18.18 12.17 -4.48
CA HIS A 241 -19.33 12.81 -3.82
C HIS A 241 -20.61 11.99 -3.98
N GLY A 242 -21.26 11.69 -2.85
CA GLY A 242 -22.49 10.89 -2.83
C GLY A 242 -22.26 9.41 -3.16
N THR A 243 -21.01 8.97 -3.29
CA THR A 243 -20.66 7.56 -3.51
C THR A 243 -20.30 6.87 -2.20
N GLN A 244 -19.99 5.58 -2.27
CA GLN A 244 -19.53 4.78 -1.13
C GLN A 244 -17.98 4.70 -1.03
N TRP A 245 -17.24 5.42 -1.88
CA TRP A 245 -15.76 5.43 -1.85
C TRP A 245 -15.23 6.02 -0.54
N GLY A 246 -14.26 5.35 0.07
CA GLY A 246 -13.70 5.68 1.37
C GLY A 246 -14.53 5.20 2.57
N ASP A 247 -15.83 4.98 2.37
CA ASP A 247 -16.74 4.54 3.43
C ASP A 247 -16.99 3.04 3.40
N GLU A 248 -17.43 2.50 2.26
CA GLU A 248 -17.64 1.06 2.02
C GLU A 248 -16.80 0.51 0.87
N ILE A 249 -16.28 1.35 -0.02
CA ILE A 249 -15.50 0.93 -1.18
C ILE A 249 -14.10 1.55 -1.07
N GLY A 250 -13.09 0.81 -1.48
CA GLY A 250 -11.70 1.19 -1.46
C GLY A 250 -11.06 1.14 -0.07
N VAL A 251 -9.93 1.81 0.04
CA VAL A 251 -9.23 2.08 1.28
C VAL A 251 -10.06 3.06 2.11
N LYS A 252 -10.26 2.74 3.39
CA LYS A 252 -11.15 3.47 4.29
C LYS A 252 -10.63 4.88 4.61
N TYR A 253 -11.52 5.84 4.79
CA TYR A 253 -11.19 7.21 5.22
C TYR A 253 -11.36 7.39 6.73
N GLY A 254 -10.79 8.49 7.25
CA GLY A 254 -11.06 8.97 8.61
C GLY A 254 -10.24 8.32 9.72
N CYS A 255 -9.17 7.59 9.40
CA CYS A 255 -8.22 7.06 10.39
C CYS A 255 -6.78 7.19 9.88
N ALA A 256 -5.83 7.37 10.80
CA ALA A 256 -4.40 7.44 10.49
C ALA A 256 -3.77 6.06 10.18
N VAL A 257 -4.48 4.98 10.51
CA VAL A 257 -4.16 3.59 10.17
C VAL A 257 -5.30 3.04 9.31
N GLU A 258 -5.55 3.72 8.18
CA GLU A 258 -6.60 3.35 7.23
C GLU A 258 -6.45 1.92 6.71
N ASP A 259 -5.22 1.43 6.64
CA ASP A 259 -4.84 0.09 6.24
C ASP A 259 -5.44 -0.97 7.17
N VAL A 260 -5.26 -0.80 8.47
CA VAL A 260 -5.80 -1.69 9.51
C VAL A 260 -7.32 -1.77 9.45
N ILE A 261 -8.02 -0.62 9.33
CA ILE A 261 -9.49 -0.61 9.20
C ILE A 261 -9.94 -1.23 7.88
N THR A 262 -9.20 -0.99 6.79
CA THR A 262 -9.51 -1.58 5.49
C THR A 262 -9.42 -3.11 5.55
N GLY A 263 -8.33 -3.65 6.14
CA GLY A 263 -8.17 -5.09 6.38
C GLY A 263 -9.30 -5.65 7.25
N LEU A 264 -9.61 -5.00 8.37
CA LEU A 264 -10.71 -5.39 9.25
C LEU A 264 -12.05 -5.43 8.51
N ALA A 265 -12.33 -4.43 7.66
CA ALA A 265 -13.54 -4.38 6.86
C ALA A 265 -13.61 -5.50 5.82
N ILE A 266 -12.49 -5.86 5.19
CA ILE A 266 -12.39 -7.00 4.27
C ILE A 266 -12.71 -8.30 5.01
N HIS A 267 -12.11 -8.54 6.19
CA HIS A 267 -12.42 -9.74 6.98
C HIS A 267 -13.87 -9.77 7.46
N CYS A 268 -14.43 -8.62 7.85
CA CYS A 268 -15.84 -8.51 8.24
C CYS A 268 -16.81 -8.75 7.07
N ARG A 269 -16.33 -8.76 5.82
CA ARG A 269 -17.09 -9.18 4.64
C ARG A 269 -16.95 -10.66 4.32
N GLY A 270 -16.26 -11.42 5.18
CA GLY A 270 -16.12 -12.88 5.10
C GLY A 270 -14.89 -13.36 4.33
N TRP A 271 -14.03 -12.46 3.88
CA TRP A 271 -12.75 -12.82 3.25
C TRP A 271 -11.72 -13.22 4.29
N GLU A 272 -10.75 -14.04 3.88
CA GLU A 272 -9.56 -14.39 4.65
C GLU A 272 -8.33 -13.69 4.05
N SER A 273 -7.23 -13.64 4.78
CA SER A 273 -5.93 -13.20 4.26
C SER A 273 -4.84 -14.22 4.58
N VAL A 274 -3.70 -14.08 3.90
CA VAL A 274 -2.52 -14.92 4.12
C VAL A 274 -1.34 -14.07 4.53
N TYR A 275 -0.56 -14.56 5.48
CA TYR A 275 0.76 -14.02 5.81
C TYR A 275 1.86 -14.84 5.14
N ASN A 276 2.63 -14.23 4.22
CA ASN A 276 3.76 -14.90 3.59
C ASN A 276 5.10 -14.26 4.00
N ASN A 277 5.90 -15.01 4.76
CA ASN A 277 7.25 -14.60 5.21
C ASN A 277 8.34 -15.48 4.57
N PRO A 278 8.72 -15.22 3.32
CA PRO A 278 9.75 -16.01 2.64
C PRO A 278 11.14 -15.77 3.24
N LYS A 279 12.02 -16.79 3.17
CA LYS A 279 13.41 -16.71 3.68
C LYS A 279 14.20 -15.52 3.14
N LYS A 280 14.00 -15.19 1.86
CA LYS A 280 14.50 -13.95 1.27
C LYS A 280 13.36 -12.93 1.37
N PRO A 281 13.52 -11.83 2.14
CA PRO A 281 12.50 -10.81 2.25
C PRO A 281 11.99 -10.37 0.88
N ALA A 282 10.68 -10.43 0.68
CA ALA A 282 10.05 -10.07 -0.59
C ALA A 282 10.15 -8.57 -0.86
N PHE A 283 9.94 -7.77 0.19
CA PHE A 283 10.02 -6.32 0.15
C PHE A 283 11.00 -5.83 1.21
N MET A 284 11.80 -4.84 0.84
CA MET A 284 12.78 -4.18 1.70
C MET A 284 12.59 -2.68 1.59
N GLY A 285 12.87 -1.95 2.66
CA GLY A 285 12.82 -0.50 2.63
C GLY A 285 13.79 0.16 3.59
N VAL A 286 13.56 1.45 3.84
CA VAL A 286 14.40 2.29 4.68
C VAL A 286 13.61 2.71 5.92
N GLY A 287 13.96 2.13 7.08
CA GLY A 287 13.33 2.44 8.35
C GLY A 287 13.83 3.77 8.95
N PRO A 288 13.17 4.28 10.00
CA PRO A 288 13.64 5.45 10.73
C PRO A 288 15.07 5.30 11.26
N THR A 289 15.90 6.33 11.14
CA THR A 289 17.31 6.30 11.57
C THR A 289 17.57 7.04 12.88
N THR A 290 16.57 7.74 13.41
CA THR A 290 16.67 8.53 14.64
C THR A 290 15.55 8.19 15.61
N LEU A 291 15.83 8.33 16.91
CA LEU A 291 14.83 8.15 17.96
C LEU A 291 13.59 9.02 17.75
N ALA A 292 13.78 10.28 17.34
CA ALA A 292 12.68 11.21 17.09
C ALA A 292 11.75 10.70 15.98
N GLN A 293 12.29 10.19 14.88
CA GLN A 293 11.49 9.62 13.79
C GLN A 293 10.77 8.34 14.23
N THR A 294 11.44 7.43 14.95
CA THR A 294 10.81 6.21 15.50
C THR A 294 9.66 6.57 16.44
N ILE A 295 9.85 7.51 17.37
CA ILE A 295 8.78 7.94 18.29
C ILE A 295 7.61 8.55 17.52
N LEU A 296 7.85 9.39 16.52
CA LEU A 296 6.79 9.97 15.70
C LEU A 296 6.01 8.90 14.92
N GLN A 297 6.68 7.86 14.42
CA GLN A 297 6.03 6.75 13.75
C GLN A 297 5.16 5.94 14.72
N HIS A 298 5.72 5.49 15.85
CA HIS A 298 4.98 4.72 16.86
C HIS A 298 3.83 5.51 17.49
N LYS A 299 3.99 6.83 17.66
CA LYS A 299 2.92 7.71 18.11
C LYS A 299 1.75 7.68 17.12
N ARG A 300 1.99 7.85 15.82
CA ARG A 300 0.94 7.81 14.79
C ARG A 300 0.20 6.46 14.80
N TRP A 301 0.93 5.35 14.88
CA TRP A 301 0.34 4.02 14.97
C TRP A 301 -0.49 3.85 16.24
N SER A 302 0.01 4.32 17.39
CA SER A 302 -0.70 4.22 18.66
C SER A 302 -1.97 5.08 18.69
N GLU A 303 -1.92 6.31 18.19
CA GLU A 303 -3.08 7.21 18.07
C GLU A 303 -4.12 6.64 17.09
N GLY A 304 -3.67 6.10 15.95
CA GLY A 304 -4.53 5.45 14.97
C GLY A 304 -5.24 4.22 15.54
N ASN A 305 -4.49 3.29 16.14
CA ASN A 305 -5.06 2.09 16.75
C ASN A 305 -5.98 2.41 17.94
N LEU A 306 -5.65 3.42 18.75
CA LEU A 306 -6.54 3.89 19.81
C LEU A 306 -7.83 4.49 19.23
N SER A 307 -7.73 5.21 18.11
CA SER A 307 -8.91 5.75 17.41
C SER A 307 -9.81 4.63 16.89
N ILE A 308 -9.25 3.53 16.37
CA ILE A 308 -10.02 2.32 16.04
C ILE A 308 -10.72 1.80 17.31
N PHE A 309 -9.96 1.59 18.39
CA PHE A 309 -10.44 1.04 19.64
C PHE A 309 -11.62 1.84 20.24
N LEU A 310 -11.61 3.17 20.13
CA LEU A 310 -12.64 4.05 20.70
C LEU A 310 -13.79 4.39 19.73
N SER A 311 -13.75 3.93 18.48
CA SER A 311 -14.75 4.29 17.46
C SER A 311 -15.75 3.17 17.18
N LYS A 312 -16.67 3.42 16.22
CA LYS A 312 -17.55 2.38 15.64
C LYS A 312 -16.79 1.20 15.02
N TYR A 313 -15.49 1.38 14.73
CA TYR A 313 -14.60 0.34 14.21
C TYR A 313 -13.93 -0.49 15.30
N ASN A 314 -14.31 -0.32 16.58
CA ASN A 314 -13.86 -1.21 17.63
C ASN A 314 -14.09 -2.66 17.21
N VAL A 315 -13.03 -3.48 17.26
CA VAL A 315 -12.98 -4.81 16.65
C VAL A 315 -14.08 -5.73 17.17
N PHE A 316 -14.39 -5.67 18.47
CA PHE A 316 -15.43 -6.51 19.07
C PHE A 316 -16.85 -6.04 18.74
N LEU A 317 -17.04 -4.74 18.48
CA LEU A 317 -18.34 -4.20 18.06
C LEU A 317 -18.55 -4.40 16.56
N PHE A 318 -17.59 -3.97 15.76
CA PHE A 318 -17.66 -3.97 14.30
C PHE A 318 -17.62 -5.39 13.73
N GLY A 319 -16.77 -6.25 14.30
CA GLY A 319 -16.60 -7.65 13.92
C GLY A 319 -17.61 -8.62 14.53
N HIS A 320 -18.46 -8.16 15.47
CA HIS A 320 -19.43 -9.01 16.14
C HIS A 320 -20.31 -9.78 15.14
N GLY A 321 -20.32 -11.11 15.25
CA GLY A 321 -21.08 -11.99 14.35
C GLY A 321 -20.56 -12.07 12.90
N LYS A 322 -19.50 -11.33 12.54
CA LYS A 322 -18.92 -11.30 11.19
C LYS A 322 -17.59 -12.06 11.11
N THR A 323 -16.80 -12.05 12.19
CA THR A 323 -15.52 -12.76 12.28
C THR A 323 -15.47 -13.61 13.55
N LYS A 324 -14.53 -14.57 13.61
CA LYS A 324 -14.34 -15.43 14.80
C LYS A 324 -13.79 -14.61 15.96
N LEU A 325 -14.24 -14.87 17.19
CA LEU A 325 -13.77 -14.16 18.39
C LEU A 325 -12.25 -14.16 18.54
N ARG A 326 -11.60 -15.31 18.29
CA ARG A 326 -10.14 -15.43 18.31
C ARG A 326 -9.43 -14.48 17.33
N HIS A 327 -10.02 -14.27 16.15
CA HIS A 327 -9.48 -13.33 15.15
C HIS A 327 -9.66 -11.89 15.63
N GLN A 328 -10.82 -11.58 16.22
CA GLN A 328 -11.07 -10.28 16.84
C GLN A 328 -10.05 -9.98 17.95
N MET A 329 -9.73 -10.97 18.79
CA MET A 329 -8.71 -10.83 19.83
C MET A 329 -7.33 -10.50 19.24
N GLY A 330 -6.93 -11.14 18.14
CA GLY A 330 -5.66 -10.83 17.45
C GLY A 330 -5.58 -9.38 16.98
N TYR A 331 -6.62 -8.89 16.31
CA TYR A 331 -6.73 -7.48 15.93
C TYR A 331 -6.71 -6.53 17.14
N HIS A 332 -7.34 -6.94 18.24
CA HIS A 332 -7.56 -6.06 19.39
C HIS A 332 -6.27 -5.73 20.17
N ILE A 333 -5.24 -6.58 20.09
CA ILE A 333 -3.95 -6.36 20.76
C ILE A 333 -3.35 -5.00 20.39
N TYR A 334 -3.42 -4.61 19.11
CA TYR A 334 -2.92 -3.31 18.64
C TYR A 334 -3.70 -2.12 19.21
N GLY A 335 -5.02 -2.26 19.36
CA GLY A 335 -5.88 -1.24 20.00
C GLY A 335 -5.52 -1.00 21.48
N LEU A 336 -4.88 -1.97 22.13
CA LEU A 336 -4.46 -1.90 23.53
C LEU A 336 -3.07 -1.30 23.73
N TRP A 337 -2.32 -0.99 22.67
CA TRP A 337 -0.97 -0.39 22.78
C TRP A 337 -0.96 0.88 23.63
N ALA A 338 -1.85 1.84 23.33
CA ALA A 338 -1.92 3.09 24.07
C ALA A 338 -2.50 2.91 25.49
N PRO A 339 -3.63 2.21 25.72
CA PRO A 339 -4.14 1.95 27.07
C PRO A 339 -3.15 1.23 27.99
N ASN A 340 -2.33 0.33 27.45
CA ASN A 340 -1.33 -0.40 28.24
C ASN A 340 -0.23 0.50 28.84
N SER A 341 -0.06 1.73 28.31
CA SER A 341 0.86 2.72 28.90
C SER A 341 0.48 3.08 30.34
N LEU A 342 -0.82 3.10 30.68
CA LEU A 342 -1.29 3.40 32.04
C LEU A 342 -0.93 2.28 33.03
N ALA A 343 -1.12 1.02 32.63
CA ALA A 343 -0.73 -0.13 33.44
C ALA A 343 0.80 -0.17 33.64
N THR A 344 1.55 0.16 32.60
CA THR A 344 3.02 0.26 32.66
C THR A 344 3.46 1.35 33.62
N LEU A 345 2.87 2.54 33.54
CA LEU A 345 3.17 3.65 34.45
C LEU A 345 2.86 3.28 35.90
N TYR A 346 1.71 2.64 36.15
CA TYR A 346 1.37 2.14 37.48
C TYR A 346 2.42 1.14 37.99
N TYR A 347 2.80 0.17 37.16
CA TYR A 347 3.77 -0.87 37.51
C TYR A 347 5.16 -0.30 37.80
N VAL A 348 5.59 0.78 37.14
CA VAL A 348 6.90 1.40 37.38
C VAL A 348 6.87 2.34 38.60
N ILE A 349 5.79 3.11 38.77
CA ILE A 349 5.72 4.14 39.81
C ILE A 349 5.47 3.53 41.20
N ILE A 350 4.53 2.59 41.31
CA ILE A 350 4.08 2.09 42.62
C ILE A 350 5.18 1.37 43.40
N PRO A 351 5.96 0.42 42.82
CA PRO A 351 7.06 -0.21 43.54
C PRO A 351 8.16 0.77 43.94
N SER A 352 8.48 1.76 43.10
CA SER A 352 9.45 2.80 43.45
C SER A 352 8.98 3.66 44.63
N LEU A 353 7.70 4.01 44.69
CA LEU A 353 7.13 4.74 45.82
C LEU A 353 7.07 3.89 47.09
N ALA A 354 6.76 2.59 46.98
CA ALA A 354 6.78 1.65 48.10
C ALA A 354 8.19 1.53 48.70
N LEU A 355 9.21 1.36 47.86
CA LEU A 355 10.62 1.34 48.26
C LEU A 355 11.06 2.62 48.97
N LEU A 356 10.64 3.79 48.48
CA LEU A 356 10.97 5.07 49.12
C LEU A 356 10.29 5.25 50.49
N LYS A 357 9.10 4.69 50.68
CA LYS A 357 8.30 4.88 51.91
C LYS A 357 8.50 3.78 52.96
N GLY A 358 9.19 2.68 52.62
CA GLY A 358 9.50 1.62 53.57
C GLY A 358 8.30 0.75 53.98
N THR A 359 7.26 0.69 53.14
CA THR A 359 6.15 -0.28 53.24
C THR A 359 6.13 -1.17 52.04
#